data_AF-A0A5J5AEE4-F1
#
_entry.id   AF-A0A5J5AEE4-F1
#
_cell.length_a   1.000
_cell.length_b   1.000
_cell.length_c   1.000
_cell.angle_alpha   90.00
_cell.angle_beta   90.00
_cell.angle_gamma   90.00
#
_symmetry.space_group_name_H-M   'P 1'
#
loop_
_entity.id
_entity.type
_entity.pdbx_description
1 polymer ?
#
loop_
_entity_poly.entity_id
_entity_poly.type
_entity_poly.pdbx_seq_one_letter_code
_entity_poly.pdbx_strand_id
1 'polypeptide(L)'
;MPLGPFISSKPNVIVLVGAKSFPVLFNVSKVEKKDLFTGTYMPFTELTGDYRVLPYLDLFEPNHGKIKRILFFLLQSSRDRVIPEFHANFTELFETMEKELASKDELKFWFVRKDLGGESRGDELEILS
;
A
#
# COMPACT_ATOMS: atom_id res chain seq x y z
N MET A 1 8.16 11.45 -3.98
CA MET A 1 8.28 12.73 -4.72
C MET A 1 7.82 13.83 -3.79
N PRO A 2 8.50 14.98 -3.70
CA PRO A 2 8.04 16.08 -2.86
C PRO A 2 6.71 16.60 -3.44
N LEU A 3 5.66 16.53 -2.64
CA LEU A 3 4.38 17.13 -2.98
C LEU A 3 4.57 18.66 -3.02
N GLY A 4 3.88 19.32 -3.93
CA GLY A 4 4.02 20.77 -4.13
C GLY A 4 3.69 21.59 -2.88
N PRO A 5 3.96 22.90 -2.91
CA PRO A 5 3.89 23.79 -1.74
C PRO A 5 2.53 23.85 -1.05
N PHE A 6 1.43 23.56 -1.78
CA PHE A 6 0.08 23.55 -1.21
C PHE A 6 -0.22 22.33 -0.33
N ILE A 7 0.55 21.26 -0.46
CA ILE A 7 0.35 20.00 0.27
C ILE A 7 1.44 19.82 1.32
N SER A 8 2.70 20.12 0.98
CA SER A 8 3.84 19.96 1.87
C SER A 8 4.35 21.32 2.36
N SER A 9 4.23 21.58 3.67
CA SER A 9 4.75 22.80 4.29
C SER A 9 6.28 22.89 4.30
N LYS A 10 6.99 21.74 4.24
CA LYS A 10 8.46 21.64 4.25
C LYS A 10 8.96 20.60 3.23
N PRO A 11 9.12 20.98 1.95
CA PRO A 11 9.50 20.03 0.89
C PRO A 11 11.00 19.68 0.85
N ASN A 12 11.85 20.38 1.60
CA ASN A 12 13.30 20.24 1.53
C ASN A 12 13.78 18.92 2.15
N VAL A 13 14.56 18.14 1.40
CA VAL A 13 15.08 16.83 1.83
C VAL A 13 16.54 16.62 1.38
N ILE A 14 17.25 15.73 2.07
CA ILE A 14 18.56 15.22 1.62
C ILE A 14 18.34 13.83 1.00
N VAL A 15 18.67 13.68 -0.28
CA VAL A 15 18.47 12.42 -1.00
C VAL A 15 19.65 11.48 -0.76
N LEU A 16 19.35 10.24 -0.36
CA LEU A 16 20.33 9.17 -0.19
C LEU A 16 20.14 8.12 -1.28
N VAL A 17 21.04 8.08 -2.27
CA VAL A 17 20.95 7.15 -3.43
C VAL A 17 21.90 5.95 -3.30
N GLY A 18 22.89 6.02 -2.40
CA GLY A 18 23.91 4.98 -2.26
C GLY A 18 23.56 3.90 -1.24
N ALA A 19 23.88 2.64 -1.55
CA ALA A 19 23.70 1.50 -0.64
C ALA A 19 24.45 1.65 0.70
N LYS A 20 25.55 2.43 0.73
CA LYS A 20 26.28 2.74 1.98
C LYS A 20 25.56 3.76 2.85
N SER A 21 24.88 4.74 2.26
CA SER A 21 24.21 5.81 3.00
C SER A 21 22.77 5.46 3.38
N PHE A 22 22.05 4.72 2.52
CA PHE A 22 20.65 4.36 2.73
C PHE A 22 20.33 3.70 4.08
N PRO A 23 21.17 2.79 4.63
CA PRO A 23 20.87 2.13 5.90
C PRO A 23 20.71 3.06 7.11
N VAL A 24 21.18 4.32 7.03
CA VAL A 24 20.93 5.31 8.09
C VAL A 24 19.43 5.52 8.35
N LEU A 25 18.59 5.34 7.32
CA LEU A 25 17.14 5.46 7.42
C LEU A 25 16.49 4.38 8.28
N PHE A 26 17.19 3.28 8.58
CA PHE A 26 16.71 2.22 9.46
C PHE A 26 17.22 2.36 10.90
N ASN A 27 18.18 3.25 11.16
CA ASN A 27 18.72 3.46 12.49
C ASN A 27 17.84 4.44 13.27
N VAL A 28 16.97 3.90 14.10
CA VAL A 28 15.95 4.63 14.87
C VAL A 28 16.53 5.48 16.01
N SER A 29 17.81 5.31 16.32
CA SER A 29 18.55 6.22 17.21
C SER A 29 19.09 7.45 16.48
N LYS A 30 19.08 7.46 15.13
CA LYS A 30 19.56 8.56 14.28
C LYS A 30 18.45 9.29 13.54
N VAL A 31 17.30 8.64 13.33
CA VAL A 31 16.17 9.21 12.61
C VAL A 31 14.87 9.00 13.37
N GLU A 32 14.05 10.05 13.44
CA GLU A 32 12.65 9.97 13.86
C GLU A 32 11.78 9.49 12.68
N LYS A 33 10.72 8.72 12.97
CA LYS A 33 9.80 8.13 11.99
C LYS A 33 8.34 8.59 12.13
N LYS A 34 8.13 9.69 12.82
CA LYS A 34 6.82 10.27 13.09
C LYS A 34 6.23 10.97 11.85
N ASP A 35 4.99 10.66 11.49
CA ASP A 35 4.16 11.39 10.51
C ASP A 35 4.76 11.52 9.09
N LEU A 36 5.66 10.61 8.72
CA LEU A 36 6.45 10.71 7.48
C LEU A 36 6.42 9.45 6.61
N PHE A 37 5.45 8.56 6.86
CA PHE A 37 5.22 7.35 6.05
C PHE A 37 5.01 7.68 4.55
N THR A 38 4.32 8.78 4.27
CA THR A 38 4.03 9.29 2.92
C THR A 38 4.99 10.41 2.49
N GLY A 39 6.09 10.63 3.21
CA GLY A 39 7.09 11.65 2.90
C GLY A 39 6.88 12.96 3.68
N THR A 40 6.95 14.10 2.98
CA THR A 40 6.89 15.44 3.60
C THR A 40 5.48 15.94 3.92
N TYR A 41 4.48 15.06 3.76
CA TYR A 41 3.07 15.32 4.03
C TYR A 41 2.46 14.11 4.70
N MET A 42 1.57 14.36 5.65
CA MET A 42 0.70 13.37 6.28
C MET A 42 -0.75 13.67 5.89
N PRO A 43 -1.51 12.69 5.36
CA PRO A 43 -2.94 12.83 5.14
C PRO A 43 -3.71 13.16 6.42
N PHE A 44 -4.86 13.82 6.27
CA PHE A 44 -5.75 14.13 7.40
C PHE A 44 -6.19 12.84 8.10
N THR A 45 -6.22 12.88 9.44
CA THR A 45 -6.62 11.74 10.29
C THR A 45 -8.09 11.37 10.11
N GLU A 46 -8.93 12.27 9.59
CA GLU A 46 -10.33 12.02 9.26
C GLU A 46 -10.47 10.85 8.27
N LEU A 47 -9.49 10.64 7.38
CA LEU A 47 -9.45 9.51 6.44
C LEU A 47 -9.20 8.16 7.14
N THR A 48 -8.79 8.19 8.41
CA THR A 48 -8.47 7.02 9.23
C THR A 48 -9.22 7.02 10.56
N GLY A 49 -10.38 7.69 10.60
CA GLY A 49 -11.28 7.71 11.76
C GLY A 49 -10.73 8.50 12.95
N ASP A 50 -9.99 9.59 12.68
CA ASP A 50 -9.36 10.48 13.66
C ASP A 50 -8.18 9.86 14.44
N TYR A 51 -7.63 8.76 13.93
CA TYR A 51 -6.44 8.12 14.50
C TYR A 51 -5.21 8.27 13.62
N ARG A 52 -4.05 8.48 14.25
CA ARG A 52 -2.74 8.25 13.62
C ARG A 52 -2.47 6.74 13.59
N VAL A 53 -2.63 6.15 12.41
CA VAL A 53 -2.44 4.70 12.21
C VAL A 53 -0.96 4.30 12.32
N LEU A 54 -0.71 3.01 12.58
CA LEU A 54 0.63 2.48 12.90
C LEU A 54 1.77 2.99 12.00
N PRO A 55 1.64 3.07 10.66
CA PRO A 55 2.71 3.58 9.80
C PRO A 55 3.21 4.99 10.13
N TYR A 56 2.38 5.84 10.76
CA TYR A 56 2.74 7.21 11.13
C TYR A 56 3.29 7.34 12.55
N LEU A 57 3.28 6.26 13.34
CA LEU A 57 3.73 6.29 14.73
C LEU A 57 5.24 6.02 14.82
N ASP A 58 5.94 6.84 15.59
CA ASP A 58 7.34 6.59 15.92
C ASP A 58 7.48 5.43 16.94
N LEU A 59 8.65 4.80 16.99
CA LEU A 59 8.95 3.68 17.89
C LEU A 59 8.85 4.06 19.37
N PHE A 60 9.11 5.31 19.71
CA PHE A 60 9.01 5.81 21.09
C PHE A 60 7.56 6.07 21.52
N GLU A 61 6.60 6.05 20.60
CA GLU A 61 5.19 6.20 20.94
C GLU A 61 4.63 4.89 21.53
N PRO A 62 3.95 4.91 22.69
CA PRO A 62 3.51 3.70 23.39
C PRO A 62 2.54 2.85 22.58
N ASN A 63 1.80 3.46 21.66
CA ASN A 63 0.84 2.76 20.80
C ASN A 63 1.50 2.02 19.63
N HIS A 64 2.69 2.42 19.17
CA HIS A 64 3.39 1.74 18.08
C HIS A 64 3.63 0.27 18.43
N GLY A 65 4.21 -0.01 19.60
CA GLY A 65 4.48 -1.38 20.06
C GLY A 65 3.21 -2.22 20.27
N LYS A 66 2.14 -1.60 20.81
CA LYS A 66 0.85 -2.27 21.07
C LYS A 66 0.17 -2.69 19.76
N ILE A 67 0.00 -1.75 18.82
CA ILE A 67 -0.68 -2.02 17.54
C ILE A 67 0.15 -2.99 16.69
N LYS A 68 1.47 -2.82 16.65
CA LYS A 68 2.37 -3.74 15.93
C LYS A 68 2.26 -5.18 16.45
N ARG A 69 2.08 -5.38 17.76
CA ARG A 69 1.87 -6.71 18.35
C ARG A 69 0.54 -7.33 17.91
N ILE A 70 -0.52 -6.54 17.80
CA ILE A 70 -1.82 -7.01 17.27
C ILE A 70 -1.66 -7.50 15.83
N LEU A 71 -0.94 -6.76 14.99
CA LEU A 71 -0.65 -7.20 13.61
C LEU A 71 0.17 -8.49 13.58
N PHE A 72 1.18 -8.65 14.45
CA PHE A 72 1.93 -9.91 14.53
C PHE A 72 1.05 -11.09 14.95
N PHE A 73 0.13 -10.88 15.90
CA PHE A 73 -0.83 -11.91 16.28
C PHE A 73 -1.76 -12.29 15.11
N LEU A 74 -2.24 -11.30 14.35
CA LEU A 74 -3.05 -11.54 13.16
C LEU A 74 -2.30 -12.39 12.12
N LEU A 75 -1.05 -12.00 11.80
CA LEU A 75 -0.20 -12.73 10.84
C LEU A 75 0.13 -14.15 11.33
N GLN A 76 0.40 -14.32 12.62
CA GLN A 76 0.68 -15.64 13.18
C GLN A 76 -0.56 -16.54 13.17
N SER A 77 -1.73 -16.00 13.50
CA SER A 77 -3.00 -16.73 13.52
C SER A 77 -3.54 -17.07 12.12
N SER A 78 -3.02 -16.45 11.06
CA SER A 78 -3.38 -16.77 9.68
C SER A 78 -2.46 -17.80 9.01
N ARG A 79 -1.36 -18.22 9.64
CA ARG A 79 -0.30 -19.05 9.03
C ARG A 79 -0.82 -20.31 8.31
N ASP A 80 -1.79 -21.00 8.89
CA ASP A 80 -2.32 -22.26 8.38
C ASP A 80 -3.38 -22.05 7.28
N ARG A 81 -3.87 -20.81 7.12
CA ARG A 81 -4.88 -20.41 6.13
C ARG A 81 -4.27 -19.75 4.89
N VAL A 82 -3.13 -19.06 5.02
CA VAL A 82 -2.55 -18.28 3.91
C VAL A 82 -2.30 -19.14 2.67
N ILE A 83 -1.65 -20.30 2.81
CA ILE A 83 -1.29 -21.14 1.65
C ILE A 83 -2.54 -21.74 0.99
N PRO A 84 -3.46 -22.42 1.71
CA PRO A 84 -4.67 -22.97 1.08
C PRO A 84 -5.55 -21.92 0.41
N GLU A 85 -5.80 -20.79 1.08
CA GLU A 85 -6.62 -19.71 0.53
C GLU A 85 -5.96 -19.06 -0.67
N PHE A 86 -4.64 -18.85 -0.63
CA PHE A 86 -3.90 -18.32 -1.77
C PHE A 86 -4.01 -19.24 -2.98
N HIS A 87 -3.80 -20.55 -2.80
CA HIS A 87 -3.97 -21.51 -3.89
C HIS A 87 -5.38 -21.49 -4.47
N ALA A 88 -6.41 -21.57 -3.63
CA ALA A 88 -7.80 -21.56 -4.08
C ALA A 88 -8.14 -20.29 -4.88
N ASN A 89 -7.84 -19.11 -4.33
CA ASN A 89 -8.16 -17.83 -4.96
C ASN A 89 -7.38 -17.58 -6.26
N PHE A 90 -6.08 -17.94 -6.29
CA PHE A 90 -5.28 -17.74 -7.49
C PHE A 90 -5.57 -18.77 -8.58
N THR A 91 -5.93 -20.01 -8.22
CA THR A 91 -6.41 -20.99 -9.21
C THR A 91 -7.69 -20.49 -9.88
N GLU A 92 -8.67 -20.03 -9.10
CA GLU A 92 -9.90 -19.44 -9.65
C GLU A 92 -9.62 -18.22 -10.53
N LEU A 93 -8.71 -17.34 -10.09
CA LEU A 93 -8.28 -16.19 -10.89
C LEU A 93 -7.71 -16.62 -12.24
N PHE A 94 -6.76 -17.57 -12.27
CA PHE A 94 -6.13 -18.01 -13.50
C PHE A 94 -7.10 -18.77 -14.42
N GLU A 95 -7.98 -19.61 -13.88
CA GLU A 95 -9.05 -20.24 -14.68
C GLU A 95 -9.98 -19.20 -15.31
N THR A 96 -10.27 -18.12 -14.59
CA THR A 96 -11.07 -17.00 -15.12
C THR A 96 -10.31 -16.27 -16.22
N MET A 97 -9.00 -16.05 -16.04
CA MET A 97 -8.14 -15.45 -17.06
C MET A 97 -8.10 -16.30 -18.34
N GLU A 98 -7.94 -17.61 -18.19
CA GLU A 98 -7.88 -18.54 -19.33
C GLU A 98 -9.19 -18.53 -20.12
N LYS A 99 -10.35 -18.50 -19.43
CA LYS A 99 -11.66 -18.38 -20.08
C LYS A 99 -11.81 -17.06 -20.82
N GLU A 100 -11.43 -15.94 -20.19
CA GLU A 100 -11.52 -14.62 -20.83
C GLU A 100 -10.60 -14.52 -22.05
N LEU A 101 -9.35 -14.99 -21.94
CA LEU A 101 -8.38 -15.01 -23.05
C LEU A 101 -8.81 -15.95 -24.18
N ALA A 102 -9.50 -17.05 -23.88
CA ALA A 102 -10.08 -17.91 -24.92
C ALA A 102 -11.23 -17.21 -25.67
N SER A 103 -11.87 -16.21 -25.05
CA SER A 103 -12.99 -15.46 -25.64
C SER A 103 -12.60 -14.11 -26.25
N LYS A 104 -11.43 -13.59 -25.92
CA LYS A 104 -10.91 -12.27 -26.32
C LYS A 104 -9.42 -12.39 -26.64
N ASP A 105 -8.97 -11.78 -27.73
CA ASP A 105 -7.56 -11.81 -28.12
C ASP A 105 -6.62 -11.06 -27.15
N GLU A 106 -7.17 -10.25 -26.25
CA GLU A 106 -6.41 -9.51 -25.23
C GLU A 106 -7.10 -9.55 -23.86
N LEU A 107 -6.28 -9.62 -22.81
CA LEU A 107 -6.73 -9.66 -21.42
C LEU A 107 -5.92 -8.69 -20.55
N LYS A 108 -6.64 -7.92 -19.73
CA LYS A 108 -6.07 -6.96 -18.79
C LYS A 108 -6.16 -7.50 -17.36
N PHE A 109 -5.05 -7.99 -16.81
CA PHE A 109 -4.97 -8.66 -15.50
C PHE A 109 -5.68 -7.91 -14.36
N TRP A 110 -5.54 -6.57 -14.33
CA TRP A 110 -6.15 -5.72 -13.29
C TRP A 110 -7.69 -5.64 -13.33
N PHE A 111 -8.33 -6.10 -14.41
CA PHE A 111 -9.79 -6.11 -14.56
C PHE A 111 -10.44 -7.48 -14.34
N VAL A 112 -9.65 -8.53 -14.09
CA VAL A 112 -10.14 -9.91 -14.08
C VAL A 112 -10.99 -10.22 -12.83
N ARG A 113 -10.94 -9.38 -11.79
CA ARG A 113 -11.90 -9.44 -10.68
C ARG A 113 -12.98 -8.36 -10.84
N LYS A 114 -14.18 -8.80 -11.24
CA LYS A 114 -15.42 -8.00 -11.27
C LYS A 114 -16.19 -7.97 -9.94
N ASP A 115 -15.83 -8.82 -8.98
CA ASP A 115 -16.54 -9.01 -7.69
C ASP A 115 -16.31 -7.90 -6.66
N LEU A 116 -15.42 -6.92 -6.95
CA LEU A 116 -15.20 -5.73 -6.11
C LEU A 116 -15.72 -4.42 -6.73
N GLY A 117 -16.69 -4.48 -7.65
CA GLY A 117 -17.46 -3.28 -8.08
C GLY A 117 -16.69 -2.29 -8.96
N GLY A 118 -15.64 -2.73 -9.65
CA GLY A 118 -14.96 -1.93 -10.66
C GLY A 118 -15.66 -2.03 -12.00
N GLU A 119 -16.52 -1.07 -12.32
CA GLU A 119 -17.13 -0.93 -13.64
C GLU A 119 -16.04 -0.67 -14.69
N SER A 120 -16.00 -1.50 -15.74
CA SER A 120 -15.08 -1.34 -16.86
C SER A 120 -15.49 -0.13 -17.69
N ARG A 121 -14.97 1.04 -17.36
CA ARG A 121 -15.03 2.23 -18.20
C ARG A 121 -14.00 2.10 -19.34
N GLY A 122 -14.24 1.12 -20.21
CA GLY A 122 -13.39 0.78 -21.36
C GLY A 122 -13.70 1.57 -22.62
N ASP A 123 -14.88 2.19 -22.72
CA ASP A 123 -15.41 2.70 -24.00
C ASP A 123 -15.67 4.21 -24.03
N GLU A 124 -15.12 5.01 -23.11
CA GLU A 124 -15.41 6.47 -23.05
C GLU A 124 -14.22 7.42 -23.25
N LEU A 125 -13.05 6.94 -23.69
CA LEU A 125 -11.87 7.81 -23.91
C LEU A 125 -11.50 8.09 -25.38
N GLU A 126 -12.38 7.79 -26.34
CA GLU A 126 -12.19 8.22 -27.75
C GLU A 126 -12.95 9.51 -28.13
N ILE A 127 -13.63 10.17 -27.18
CA ILE A 127 -14.19 11.50 -27.41
C ILE A 127 -13.39 12.48 -26.55
N LEU A 128 -12.28 12.96 -27.09
CA LEU A 128 -11.57 14.23 -26.80
C LEU A 128 -10.08 14.08 -27.17
N SER A 129 -9.80 13.98 -28.48
CA SER A 129 -8.54 14.38 -29.10
C SER A 129 -8.83 15.15 -30.38
#